data_AF-A0A7S0D9A8-F1
#
_entry.id   AF-A0A7S0D9A8-F1
#
_cell.length_a   1.000
_cell.length_b   1.000
_cell.length_c   1.000
_cell.angle_alpha   90.00
_cell.angle_beta   90.00
_cell.angle_gamma   90.00
#
_symmetry.space_group_name_H-M   'P 1'
#
loop_
_entity.id
_entity.type
_entity.pdbx_description
1 polymer ?
#
loop_
_entity_poly.entity_id
_entity_poly.type
_entity_poly.pdbx_seq_one_letter_code
_entity_poly.pdbx_strand_id
1 'polypeptide(L)'
;EPESVRASVQGAARALARAYKGCGGGVAMAIEGLLLSSIDASASSAGGGAENSRRLVAAQWARELFPFDHVPARYLCVVAAGDAKADVREEGRAGLRPPGEEELLAKRRAGRFASEKTEKTEPEDEKSSRALPSATSVLAYLRARHPELGKPAALTARLPLPPLAMAAALAFAKRCVAEETAANPGTAAPEGYRLFLEHCLVKAAPPELTGAATEALLELVEQFPETFAEPADAAAAVARVRHFAAHVDAPTRRVAAKLCG
;
A
#
# COMPACT_ATOMS: atom_id res chain seq x y z
N GLU A 1 29.51 -1.16 19.44
CA GLU A 1 28.50 -0.83 20.47
C GLU A 1 27.88 -2.10 21.03
N PRO A 2 27.60 -2.15 22.34
CA PRO A 2 26.84 -3.25 22.95
C PRO A 2 25.41 -3.28 22.42
N GLU A 3 24.81 -4.47 22.29
CA GLU A 3 23.42 -4.64 21.81
C GLU A 3 22.39 -3.94 22.70
N SER A 4 22.67 -3.83 24.00
CA SER A 4 21.82 -3.13 24.97
C SER A 4 21.65 -1.63 24.66
N VAL A 5 22.68 -1.00 24.10
CA VAL A 5 22.63 0.43 23.72
C VAL A 5 21.72 0.62 22.51
N ARG A 6 21.79 -0.27 21.52
CA ARG A 6 20.92 -0.18 20.33
C ARG A 6 19.45 -0.34 20.68
N ALA A 7 19.13 -1.31 21.53
CA ALA A 7 17.76 -1.54 22.00
C ALA A 7 17.24 -0.33 22.81
N SER A 8 18.08 0.25 23.67
CA SER A 8 17.74 1.46 24.44
C SER A 8 17.47 2.66 23.52
N VAL A 9 18.32 2.90 22.52
CA VAL A 9 18.16 3.99 21.54
C VAL A 9 16.88 3.80 20.71
N GLN A 10 16.59 2.58 20.25
CA GLN A 10 15.34 2.29 19.53
C GLN A 10 14.11 2.50 20.42
N GLY A 11 14.18 2.09 21.70
CA GLY A 11 13.12 2.35 22.67
C GLY A 11 12.88 3.84 22.90
N ALA A 12 13.94 4.62 23.07
CA ALA A 12 13.88 6.07 23.20
C ALA A 12 13.30 6.74 21.95
N ALA A 13 13.72 6.30 20.76
CA ALA A 13 13.19 6.80 19.50
C ALA A 13 11.68 6.53 19.36
N ARG A 14 11.19 5.35 19.75
CA ARG A 14 9.74 5.07 19.76
C ARG A 14 8.98 5.92 20.78
N ALA A 15 9.52 6.10 21.98
CA ALA A 15 8.91 6.98 22.98
C ALA A 15 8.80 8.43 22.45
N LEU A 16 9.81 8.88 21.71
CA LEU A 16 9.81 10.19 21.07
C LEU A 16 8.72 10.31 19.99
N ALA A 17 8.52 9.29 19.14
CA ALA A 17 7.43 9.27 18.16
C ALA A 17 6.07 9.52 18.81
N ARG A 18 5.81 8.89 19.96
CA ARG A 18 4.57 9.07 20.71
C ARG A 18 4.43 10.46 21.31
N ALA A 19 5.53 11.05 21.78
CA ALA A 19 5.55 12.41 22.31
C ALA A 19 5.23 13.47 21.24
N TYR A 20 5.56 13.20 19.97
CA TYR A 20 5.20 14.07 18.85
C TYR A 20 3.81 13.79 18.25
N LYS A 21 3.07 12.79 18.76
CA LYS A 21 1.73 12.48 18.25
C LYS A 21 0.81 13.70 18.36
N GLY A 22 0.16 14.05 17.25
CA GLY A 22 -0.67 15.25 17.16
C GLY A 22 0.11 16.55 16.99
N CYS A 23 1.43 16.50 16.74
CA CYS A 23 2.18 17.69 16.34
C CYS A 23 1.62 18.25 15.02
N GLY A 24 1.45 19.57 14.95
CA GLY A 24 0.89 20.26 13.80
C GLY A 24 1.93 20.90 12.89
N GLY A 25 1.52 21.24 11.67
CA GLY A 25 2.21 22.17 10.78
C GLY A 25 3.64 21.75 10.40
N GLY A 26 4.57 22.71 10.48
CA GLY A 26 5.94 22.54 9.99
C GLY A 26 6.76 21.46 10.70
N VAL A 27 6.43 21.13 11.96
CA VAL A 27 7.12 20.05 12.69
C VAL A 27 6.77 18.69 12.10
N ALA A 28 5.49 18.44 11.85
CA ALA A 28 5.04 17.21 11.21
C ALA A 28 5.66 17.04 9.81
N MET A 29 5.70 18.12 9.02
CA MET A 29 6.33 18.12 7.68
C MET A 29 7.85 17.88 7.75
N ALA A 30 8.55 18.47 8.72
CA ALA A 30 9.98 18.26 8.89
C ALA A 30 10.29 16.81 9.30
N ILE A 31 9.49 16.23 10.19
CA ILE A 31 9.61 14.82 10.57
C ILE A 31 9.31 13.93 9.35
N GLU A 32 8.23 14.18 8.62
CA GLU A 32 7.87 13.45 7.39
C GLU A 32 9.05 13.42 6.40
N GLY A 33 9.64 14.60 6.10
CA GLY A 33 10.79 14.71 5.21
C GLY A 33 12.01 13.93 5.71
N LEU A 34 12.28 13.95 7.03
CA LEU A 34 13.35 13.17 7.63
C LEU A 34 13.10 11.66 7.49
N LEU A 35 11.87 11.20 7.71
CA LEU A 35 11.51 9.79 7.58
C LEU A 35 11.61 9.31 6.13
N LEU A 36 11.17 10.12 5.15
CA LEU A 36 11.32 9.84 3.72
C LEU A 36 12.79 9.70 3.34
N SER A 37 13.64 10.65 3.75
CA SER A 37 15.09 10.55 3.49
C SER A 37 15.71 9.29 4.12
N SER A 38 15.18 8.85 5.27
CA SER A 38 15.66 7.67 5.98
C SER A 38 15.30 6.36 5.29
N ILE A 39 14.17 6.32 4.56
CA ILE A 39 13.75 5.13 3.80
C ILE A 39 14.38 5.08 2.41
N ASP A 40 14.56 6.24 1.76
CA ASP A 40 15.09 6.35 0.40
C ASP A 40 16.60 6.05 0.31
N ALA A 41 17.36 6.34 1.39
CA ALA A 41 18.81 6.12 1.44
C ALA A 41 19.26 4.65 1.22
N SER A 42 18.32 3.70 1.21
CA SER A 42 18.55 2.27 1.00
C SER A 42 18.66 1.80 -0.44
N ALA A 43 18.37 2.65 -1.44
CA ALA A 43 18.53 2.27 -2.84
C ALA A 43 20.02 2.19 -3.26
N SER A 44 20.95 2.72 -2.45
CA SER A 44 22.34 3.01 -2.85
C SER A 44 23.45 2.27 -2.12
N SER A 45 23.19 1.43 -1.11
CA SER A 45 24.31 0.74 -0.42
C SER A 45 23.96 -0.63 0.15
N ALA A 46 24.92 -1.55 -0.01
CA ALA A 46 25.08 -2.77 0.79
C ALA A 46 25.49 -2.41 2.24
N GLY A 47 24.75 -1.51 2.90
CA GLY A 47 25.09 -0.96 4.20
C GLY A 47 24.71 -1.88 5.36
N GLY A 48 25.59 -1.98 6.35
CA GLY A 48 25.46 -2.85 7.53
C GLY A 48 24.31 -2.48 8.48
N GLY A 49 24.37 -3.04 9.70
CA GLY A 49 23.26 -3.00 10.68
C GLY A 49 22.62 -1.64 10.98
N ALA A 50 23.38 -0.53 10.89
CA ALA A 50 22.89 0.81 11.21
C ALA A 50 21.85 1.35 10.20
N GLU A 51 21.96 0.99 8.92
CA GLU A 51 21.02 1.44 7.88
C GLU A 51 19.64 0.79 8.08
N ASN A 52 19.64 -0.50 8.46
CA ASN A 52 18.42 -1.24 8.77
C ASN A 52 17.69 -0.66 9.98
N SER A 53 18.44 -0.28 11.03
CA SER A 53 17.86 0.34 12.22
C SER A 53 17.17 1.67 11.90
N ARG A 54 17.71 2.48 10.98
CA ARG A 54 17.09 3.74 10.56
C ARG A 54 15.75 3.51 9.85
N ARG A 55 15.71 2.57 8.90
CA ARG A 55 14.47 2.25 8.17
C ARG A 55 13.40 1.63 9.05
N LEU A 56 13.81 0.76 9.97
CA LEU A 56 12.92 0.18 10.95
C LEU A 56 12.29 1.26 11.85
N VAL A 57 13.11 2.20 12.34
CA VAL A 57 12.63 3.34 13.14
C VAL A 57 11.72 4.24 12.31
N ALA A 58 12.05 4.50 11.05
CA ALA A 58 11.21 5.31 10.17
C ALA A 58 9.83 4.68 9.93
N ALA A 59 9.76 3.37 9.70
CA ALA A 59 8.51 2.64 9.57
C ALA A 59 7.67 2.67 10.86
N GLN A 60 8.33 2.53 12.03
CA GLN A 60 7.67 2.65 13.34
C GLN A 60 7.10 4.05 13.57
N TRP A 61 7.88 5.08 13.27
CA TRP A 61 7.43 6.45 13.40
C TRP A 61 6.27 6.75 12.46
N ALA A 62 6.34 6.32 11.20
CA ALA A 62 5.25 6.46 10.25
C ALA A 62 3.94 5.87 10.80
N ARG A 63 4.00 4.72 11.48
CA ARG A 63 2.84 4.06 12.10
C ARG A 63 2.36 4.72 13.40
N GLU A 64 3.27 5.13 14.27
CA GLU A 64 2.92 5.60 15.63
C GLU A 64 2.59 7.10 15.70
N LEU A 65 3.21 7.91 14.85
CA LEU A 65 3.15 9.38 14.90
C LEU A 65 1.92 9.93 14.16
N PHE A 66 1.67 9.43 12.96
CA PHE A 66 0.70 9.99 12.03
C PHE A 66 -0.64 9.23 12.06
N PRO A 67 -1.77 9.91 11.78
CA PRO A 67 -3.05 9.23 11.65
C PRO A 67 -3.02 8.25 10.45
N PHE A 68 -3.91 7.26 10.46
CA PHE A 68 -3.86 6.18 9.48
C PHE A 68 -4.16 6.65 8.04
N ASP A 69 -4.98 7.68 7.89
CA ASP A 69 -5.29 8.36 6.64
C ASP A 69 -4.15 9.27 6.12
N HIS A 70 -3.04 9.41 6.86
CA HIS A 70 -1.91 10.20 6.41
C HIS A 70 -1.12 9.49 5.30
N VAL A 71 -1.39 9.92 4.07
CA VAL A 71 -0.88 9.30 2.83
C VAL A 71 0.66 9.17 2.77
N PRO A 72 1.47 10.22 3.06
CA PRO A 72 2.93 10.09 3.08
C PRO A 72 3.44 9.00 4.03
N ALA A 73 2.86 8.89 5.22
CA ALA A 73 3.23 7.82 6.16
C ALA A 73 2.79 6.43 5.68
N ARG A 74 1.65 6.30 5.01
CA ARG A 74 1.27 5.03 4.37
C ARG A 74 2.21 4.67 3.22
N TYR A 75 2.66 5.63 2.43
CA TYR A 75 3.70 5.41 1.41
C TYR A 75 5.02 4.93 2.03
N LEU A 76 5.47 5.52 3.15
CA LEU A 76 6.63 5.00 3.90
C LEU A 76 6.45 3.52 4.27
N CYS A 77 5.25 3.15 4.73
CA CYS A 77 4.96 1.75 5.06
C CYS A 77 4.88 0.82 3.83
N VAL A 78 4.46 1.32 2.66
CA VAL A 78 4.56 0.60 1.37
C VAL A 78 6.01 0.29 1.03
N VAL A 79 6.90 1.29 1.10
CA VAL A 79 8.32 1.10 0.82
C VAL A 79 8.94 0.13 1.84
N ALA A 80 8.66 0.32 3.13
CA ALA A 80 9.13 -0.57 4.20
C ALA A 80 8.65 -2.02 4.01
N ALA A 81 7.40 -2.24 3.59
CA ALA A 81 6.86 -3.57 3.35
C ALA A 81 7.62 -4.33 2.24
N GLY A 82 8.30 -3.60 1.35
CA GLY A 82 9.16 -4.13 0.30
C GLY A 82 10.65 -4.22 0.63
N ASP A 83 11.07 -3.93 1.87
CA ASP A 83 12.47 -3.89 2.27
C ASP A 83 13.19 -5.25 2.16
N ALA A 84 14.52 -5.25 2.03
CA ALA A 84 15.33 -6.47 2.05
C ALA A 84 15.33 -7.16 3.44
N LYS A 85 15.12 -6.40 4.53
CA LYS A 85 15.14 -6.92 5.91
C LYS A 85 13.75 -7.26 6.42
N ALA A 86 13.63 -8.43 7.04
CA ALA A 86 12.34 -9.03 7.40
C ALA A 86 11.58 -8.24 8.48
N ASP A 87 12.30 -7.69 9.46
CA ASP A 87 11.78 -6.84 10.53
C ASP A 87 11.21 -5.52 9.98
N VAL A 88 11.93 -4.86 9.08
CA VAL A 88 11.43 -3.66 8.38
C VAL A 88 10.20 -3.99 7.55
N ARG A 89 10.21 -5.12 6.83
CA ARG A 89 9.05 -5.57 6.06
C ARG A 89 7.82 -5.85 6.91
N GLU A 90 8.01 -6.49 8.05
CA GLU A 90 6.92 -6.79 8.98
C GLU A 90 6.31 -5.51 9.54
N GLU A 91 7.14 -4.57 9.94
CA GLU A 91 6.70 -3.26 10.42
C GLU A 91 5.97 -2.47 9.34
N GLY A 92 6.48 -2.46 8.10
CA GLY A 92 5.80 -1.84 6.96
C GLY A 92 4.43 -2.46 6.70
N ARG A 93 4.34 -3.80 6.67
CA ARG A 93 3.05 -4.50 6.52
C ARG A 93 2.09 -4.20 7.65
N ALA A 94 2.56 -4.12 8.90
CA ALA A 94 1.75 -3.75 10.04
C ALA A 94 1.23 -2.31 9.92
N GLY A 95 2.05 -1.39 9.40
CA GLY A 95 1.63 -0.03 9.11
C GLY A 95 0.54 0.07 8.04
N LEU A 96 0.41 -0.87 7.11
CA LEU A 96 -0.64 -0.83 6.08
C LEU A 96 -1.98 -1.45 6.52
N ARG A 97 -2.06 -1.97 7.74
CA ARG A 97 -3.28 -2.52 8.32
C ARG A 97 -3.97 -1.47 9.17
N PRO A 98 -5.28 -1.17 8.94
CA PRO A 98 -6.03 -0.27 9.77
C PRO A 98 -5.94 -0.66 11.26
N PRO A 99 -5.87 0.33 12.18
CA PRO A 99 -5.87 0.04 13.61
C PRO A 99 -7.12 -0.75 13.99
N GLY A 100 -6.95 -1.80 14.80
CA GLY A 100 -8.04 -2.70 15.21
C GLY A 100 -8.31 -3.88 14.27
N GLU A 101 -7.73 -3.93 13.07
CA GLU A 101 -7.86 -5.10 12.18
C GLU A 101 -7.27 -6.38 12.81
N GLU A 102 -6.14 -6.27 13.51
CA GLU A 102 -5.51 -7.41 14.17
C GLU A 102 -6.37 -7.95 15.32
N GLU A 103 -7.03 -7.06 16.07
CA GLU A 103 -7.99 -7.42 17.10
C GLU A 103 -9.24 -8.08 16.49
N LEU A 104 -9.73 -7.58 15.35
CA LEU A 104 -10.84 -8.18 14.61
C LEU A 104 -10.47 -9.56 14.04
N LEU A 105 -9.26 -9.73 13.52
CA LEU A 105 -8.75 -11.02 13.03
C LEU A 105 -8.53 -12.01 14.18
N ALA A 106 -8.01 -11.55 15.33
CA ALA A 106 -7.90 -12.36 16.54
C ALA A 106 -9.27 -12.79 17.06
N LYS A 107 -10.26 -11.87 17.11
CA LYS A 107 -11.66 -12.17 17.45
C LYS A 107 -12.31 -13.16 16.48
N ARG A 108 -12.04 -13.04 15.17
CA ARG A 108 -12.52 -13.98 14.15
C ARG A 108 -11.90 -15.36 14.27
N ARG A 109 -10.61 -15.45 14.62
CA ARG A 109 -9.88 -16.71 14.85
C ARG A 109 -10.27 -17.39 16.17
N ALA A 110 -10.64 -16.61 17.19
CA ALA A 110 -11.09 -17.12 18.48
C ALA A 110 -12.48 -17.79 18.42
N GLY A 111 -13.28 -17.54 17.38
CA GLY A 111 -14.47 -18.32 17.04
C GLY A 111 -15.64 -18.26 18.03
N ARG A 112 -16.76 -17.67 17.57
CA ARG A 112 -18.12 -18.24 17.69
C ARG A 112 -18.63 -18.73 19.08
N PHE A 113 -18.24 -18.12 20.20
CA PHE A 113 -18.88 -18.36 21.51
C PHE A 113 -19.34 -17.10 22.26
N ALA A 114 -18.99 -15.90 21.80
CA ALA A 114 -19.48 -14.66 22.40
C ALA A 114 -20.56 -14.03 21.50
N SER A 115 -21.81 -14.44 21.70
CA SER A 115 -22.93 -13.55 21.41
C SER A 115 -22.93 -12.50 22.51
N GLU A 116 -22.56 -11.27 22.21
CA GLU A 116 -23.08 -10.15 22.98
C GLU A 116 -23.09 -8.86 22.15
N LYS A 117 -24.31 -8.37 21.95
CA LYS A 117 -24.60 -7.01 21.52
C LYS A 117 -23.89 -6.06 22.48
N THR A 118 -22.86 -5.38 22.00
CA THR A 118 -22.48 -4.10 22.58
C THR A 118 -22.31 -3.12 21.44
N GLU A 119 -23.40 -2.44 21.07
CA GLU A 119 -23.32 -1.16 20.38
C GLU A 119 -22.68 -0.16 21.37
N LYS A 120 -21.35 -0.17 21.44
CA LYS A 120 -20.62 1.01 21.90
C LYS A 120 -20.49 1.90 20.68
N THR A 121 -21.25 2.99 20.68
CA THR A 121 -21.00 4.12 19.79
C THR A 121 -19.55 4.54 20.00
N GLU A 122 -18.67 4.18 19.06
CA GLU A 122 -17.28 4.64 19.10
C GLU A 122 -17.31 6.18 19.05
N PRO A 123 -16.56 6.89 19.91
CA PRO A 123 -16.48 8.33 19.83
C PRO A 123 -15.99 8.73 18.44
N GLU A 124 -16.59 9.76 17.85
CA GLU A 124 -16.32 10.19 16.46
C GLU A 124 -14.81 10.44 16.20
N ASP A 125 -14.08 10.85 17.23
CA ASP A 125 -12.63 11.03 17.22
C ASP A 125 -11.84 9.73 16.95
N GLU A 126 -12.25 8.58 17.48
CA GLU A 126 -11.58 7.29 17.23
C GLU A 126 -11.91 6.73 15.84
N LYS A 127 -13.10 7.03 15.31
CA LYS A 127 -13.55 6.58 13.99
C LYS A 127 -12.76 7.28 12.88
N SER A 128 -12.43 8.56 13.05
CA SER A 128 -11.55 9.31 12.14
C SER A 128 -10.12 8.73 12.11
N SER A 129 -9.62 8.25 13.25
CA SER A 129 -8.26 7.73 13.38
C SER A 129 -8.01 6.39 12.69
N ARG A 130 -9.09 5.69 12.30
CA ARG A 130 -9.06 4.39 11.62
C ARG A 130 -9.43 4.46 10.14
N ALA A 131 -9.86 5.62 9.65
CA ALA A 131 -10.27 5.76 8.26
C ALA A 131 -9.09 5.46 7.32
N LEU A 132 -9.35 4.68 6.27
CA LEU A 132 -8.41 4.52 5.17
C LEU A 132 -8.22 5.86 4.47
N PRO A 133 -7.00 6.18 3.98
CA PRO A 133 -6.83 7.34 3.12
C PRO A 133 -7.62 7.18 1.83
N SER A 134 -7.95 8.30 1.20
CA SER A 134 -8.58 8.25 -0.11
C SER A 134 -7.71 7.55 -1.15
N ALA A 135 -8.28 6.66 -1.95
CA ALA A 135 -7.54 5.93 -2.98
C ALA A 135 -6.91 6.88 -4.01
N THR A 136 -7.64 7.93 -4.40
CA THR A 136 -7.14 8.98 -5.31
C THR A 136 -5.92 9.68 -4.71
N SER A 137 -5.94 9.99 -3.40
CA SER A 137 -4.81 10.63 -2.73
C SER A 137 -3.59 9.70 -2.64
N VAL A 138 -3.80 8.42 -2.34
CA VAL A 138 -2.73 7.40 -2.33
C VAL A 138 -2.07 7.27 -3.71
N LEU A 139 -2.88 7.15 -4.77
CA LEU A 139 -2.38 7.02 -6.14
C LEU A 139 -1.69 8.30 -6.63
N ALA A 140 -2.24 9.47 -6.29
CA ALA A 140 -1.62 10.76 -6.60
C ALA A 140 -0.25 10.91 -5.92
N TYR A 141 -0.13 10.49 -4.66
CA TYR A 141 1.15 10.53 -3.95
C TYR A 141 2.16 9.54 -4.52
N LEU A 142 1.73 8.30 -4.83
CA LEU A 142 2.58 7.33 -5.54
C LEU A 142 3.09 7.92 -6.87
N ARG A 143 2.23 8.57 -7.65
CA ARG A 143 2.59 9.25 -8.90
C ARG A 143 3.54 10.43 -8.67
N ALA A 144 3.38 11.20 -7.60
CA ALA A 144 4.30 12.27 -7.26
C ALA A 144 5.71 11.75 -6.94
N ARG A 145 5.79 10.57 -6.31
CA ARG A 145 7.06 9.89 -5.98
C ARG A 145 7.68 9.12 -7.17
N HIS A 146 6.83 8.60 -8.05
CA HIS A 146 7.19 7.82 -9.23
C HIS A 146 6.42 8.36 -10.45
N PRO A 147 6.89 9.44 -11.09
CA PRO A 147 6.17 10.14 -12.16
C PRO A 147 5.80 9.26 -13.36
N GLU A 148 6.52 8.17 -13.60
CA GLU A 148 6.22 7.16 -14.61
C GLU A 148 4.85 6.51 -14.43
N LEU A 149 4.34 6.42 -13.20
CA LEU A 149 2.98 5.92 -12.91
C LEU A 149 1.88 6.79 -13.54
N GLY A 150 2.18 8.04 -13.88
CA GLY A 150 1.27 8.94 -14.57
C GLY A 150 1.17 8.72 -16.08
N LYS A 151 1.87 7.72 -16.63
CA LYS A 151 1.93 7.43 -18.07
C LYS A 151 1.62 5.96 -18.34
N PRO A 152 1.07 5.61 -19.52
CA PRO A 152 0.89 4.21 -19.92
C PRO A 152 2.20 3.43 -19.87
N ALA A 153 2.15 2.21 -19.33
CA ALA A 153 3.33 1.36 -19.17
C ALA A 153 3.55 0.49 -20.42
N ALA A 154 4.77 0.42 -20.97
CA ALA A 154 5.06 -0.63 -21.94
C ALA A 154 5.01 -2.00 -21.26
N LEU A 155 4.63 -3.07 -21.97
CA LEU A 155 4.63 -4.44 -21.40
C LEU A 155 6.03 -4.90 -20.95
N THR A 156 7.09 -4.32 -21.53
CA THR A 156 8.49 -4.55 -21.20
C THR A 156 9.05 -3.57 -20.17
N ALA A 157 8.22 -2.67 -19.63
CA ALA A 157 8.65 -1.71 -18.62
C ALA A 157 9.15 -2.41 -17.35
N ARG A 158 10.04 -1.71 -16.64
CA ARG A 158 10.47 -2.11 -15.30
C ARG A 158 9.43 -1.67 -14.28
N LEU A 159 9.41 -2.32 -13.13
CA LEU A 159 8.58 -1.89 -12.02
C LEU A 159 9.12 -0.56 -11.43
N PRO A 160 8.24 0.43 -11.18
CA PRO A 160 8.58 1.70 -10.52
C PRO A 160 9.16 1.54 -9.10
N LEU A 161 8.74 0.48 -8.40
CA LEU A 161 9.20 0.12 -7.07
C LEU A 161 9.69 -1.34 -7.06
N PRO A 162 10.48 -1.77 -6.04
CA PRO A 162 10.80 -3.17 -5.84
C PRO A 162 9.54 -4.06 -5.81
N PRO A 163 9.59 -5.31 -6.28
CA PRO A 163 8.40 -6.15 -6.46
C PRO A 163 7.51 -6.28 -5.22
N LEU A 164 8.12 -6.45 -4.04
CA LEU A 164 7.38 -6.55 -2.78
C LEU A 164 6.72 -5.22 -2.37
N ALA A 165 7.35 -4.08 -2.65
CA ALA A 165 6.76 -2.77 -2.42
C ALA A 165 5.61 -2.51 -3.41
N MET A 166 5.75 -2.88 -4.69
CA MET A 166 4.65 -2.82 -5.65
C MET A 166 3.45 -3.67 -5.22
N ALA A 167 3.69 -4.90 -4.73
CA ALA A 167 2.62 -5.76 -4.21
C ALA A 167 1.93 -5.16 -2.99
N ALA A 168 2.69 -4.56 -2.06
CA ALA A 168 2.13 -3.85 -0.92
C ALA A 168 1.32 -2.62 -1.34
N ALA A 169 1.81 -1.83 -2.30
CA ALA A 169 1.12 -0.69 -2.87
C ALA A 169 -0.21 -1.11 -3.50
N LEU A 170 -0.21 -2.18 -4.31
CA LEU A 170 -1.40 -2.71 -4.94
C LEU A 170 -2.43 -3.18 -3.91
N ALA A 171 -2.01 -4.00 -2.96
CA ALA A 171 -2.92 -4.50 -1.92
C ALA A 171 -3.55 -3.35 -1.11
N PHE A 172 -2.76 -2.32 -0.78
CA PHE A 172 -3.26 -1.16 -0.06
C PHE A 172 -4.20 -0.30 -0.92
N ALA A 173 -3.85 -0.03 -2.18
CA ALA A 173 -4.70 0.72 -3.11
C ALA A 173 -6.04 0.00 -3.35
N LYS A 174 -6.02 -1.32 -3.60
CA LYS A 174 -7.24 -2.15 -3.73
C LYS A 174 -8.15 -1.97 -2.52
N ARG A 175 -7.58 -1.97 -1.31
CA ARG A 175 -8.35 -1.81 -0.08
C ARG A 175 -8.97 -0.43 0.04
N CYS A 176 -8.22 0.63 -0.28
CA CYS A 176 -8.75 2.00 -0.27
C CYS A 176 -9.90 2.14 -1.28
N VAL A 177 -9.74 1.61 -2.49
CA VAL A 177 -10.78 1.59 -3.53
C VAL A 177 -12.02 0.84 -3.01
N ALA A 178 -11.85 -0.35 -2.45
CA ALA A 178 -12.96 -1.16 -1.98
C ALA A 178 -13.77 -0.47 -0.85
N GLU A 179 -13.08 0.19 0.09
CA GLU A 179 -13.73 0.96 1.16
C GLU A 179 -14.49 2.17 0.60
N GLU A 180 -13.89 2.94 -0.30
CA GLU A 180 -14.54 4.10 -0.93
C GLU A 180 -15.77 3.70 -1.76
N THR A 181 -15.66 2.63 -2.56
CA THR A 181 -16.78 2.11 -3.36
C THR A 181 -17.90 1.57 -2.48
N ALA A 182 -17.56 0.91 -1.37
CA ALA A 182 -18.54 0.40 -0.42
C ALA A 182 -19.26 1.54 0.33
N ALA A 183 -18.52 2.60 0.68
CA ALA A 183 -19.09 3.79 1.33
C ALA A 183 -19.98 4.60 0.37
N ASN A 184 -19.57 4.74 -0.90
CA ASN A 184 -20.26 5.53 -1.92
C ASN A 184 -20.46 4.73 -3.23
N PRO A 185 -21.47 3.85 -3.29
CA PRO A 185 -21.79 3.11 -4.50
C PRO A 185 -22.07 4.05 -5.67
N GLY A 186 -21.46 3.81 -6.83
CA GLY A 186 -21.60 4.65 -8.02
C GLY A 186 -20.62 5.82 -8.10
N THR A 187 -19.65 5.92 -7.18
CA THR A 187 -18.49 6.81 -7.35
C THR A 187 -17.72 6.45 -8.62
N ALA A 188 -17.02 7.41 -9.23
CA ALA A 188 -16.11 7.15 -10.34
C ALA A 188 -14.87 6.37 -9.87
N ALA A 189 -14.18 5.72 -10.81
CA ALA A 189 -12.91 5.07 -10.52
C ALA A 189 -11.89 6.10 -9.99
N PRO A 190 -11.07 5.75 -8.99
CA PRO A 190 -10.03 6.63 -8.50
C PRO A 190 -9.04 7.03 -9.61
N GLU A 191 -8.68 8.32 -9.65
CA GLU A 191 -7.83 8.86 -10.70
C GLU A 191 -6.48 8.13 -10.74
N GLY A 192 -6.07 7.69 -11.93
CA GLY A 192 -4.79 7.01 -12.15
C GLY A 192 -4.77 5.54 -11.74
N TYR A 193 -5.87 4.97 -11.22
CA TYR A 193 -5.89 3.57 -10.78
C TYR A 193 -5.63 2.59 -11.93
N ARG A 194 -6.24 2.82 -13.11
CA ARG A 194 -5.97 2.03 -14.33
C ARG A 194 -4.48 2.03 -14.69
N LEU A 195 -3.87 3.22 -14.78
CA LEU A 195 -2.46 3.35 -15.13
C LEU A 195 -1.56 2.66 -14.11
N PHE A 196 -1.88 2.79 -12.81
CA PHE A 196 -1.18 2.06 -11.76
C PHE A 196 -1.26 0.53 -11.95
N LEU A 197 -2.43 -0.02 -12.27
CA LEU A 197 -2.59 -1.44 -12.59
C LEU A 197 -1.79 -1.86 -13.84
N GLU A 198 -1.68 -1.00 -14.85
CA GLU A 198 -0.84 -1.28 -16.02
C GLU A 198 0.64 -1.46 -15.66
N HIS A 199 1.15 -0.66 -14.71
CA HIS A 199 2.52 -0.80 -14.20
C HIS A 199 2.70 -2.07 -13.34
N CYS A 200 1.65 -2.57 -12.70
CA CYS A 200 1.66 -3.89 -12.05
C CYS A 200 1.58 -5.05 -13.05
N LEU A 201 1.07 -4.81 -14.26
CA LEU A 201 0.87 -5.80 -15.33
C LEU A 201 1.94 -5.64 -16.44
N VAL A 202 3.20 -5.84 -16.06
CA VAL A 202 4.38 -5.84 -16.94
C VAL A 202 5.12 -7.16 -16.83
N LYS A 203 5.94 -7.52 -17.83
CA LYS A 203 6.73 -8.77 -17.83
C LYS A 203 7.70 -8.90 -16.66
N ALA A 204 8.15 -7.76 -16.12
CA ALA A 204 9.03 -7.73 -14.97
C ALA A 204 8.31 -8.01 -13.63
N ALA A 205 6.97 -8.04 -13.62
CA ALA A 205 6.19 -8.31 -12.42
C ALA A 205 6.29 -9.80 -12.04
N PRO A 206 6.48 -10.13 -10.74
CA PRO A 206 6.44 -11.51 -10.30
C PRO A 206 5.03 -12.10 -10.44
N PRO A 207 4.89 -13.44 -10.46
CA PRO A 207 3.61 -14.12 -10.62
C PRO A 207 2.53 -13.65 -9.63
N GLU A 208 2.89 -13.44 -8.37
CA GLU A 208 1.95 -13.05 -7.31
C GLU A 208 1.41 -11.63 -7.54
N LEU A 209 2.27 -10.70 -7.98
CA LEU A 209 1.86 -9.33 -8.32
C LEU A 209 0.97 -9.34 -9.57
N THR A 210 1.37 -10.09 -10.59
CA THR A 210 0.62 -10.24 -11.84
C THR A 210 -0.79 -10.79 -11.58
N GLY A 211 -0.90 -11.85 -10.77
CA GLY A 211 -2.20 -12.43 -10.40
C GLY A 211 -3.10 -11.42 -9.69
N ALA A 212 -2.59 -10.79 -8.63
CA ALA A 212 -3.34 -9.78 -7.88
C ALA A 212 -3.75 -8.57 -8.73
N ALA A 213 -2.90 -8.15 -9.67
CA ALA A 213 -3.19 -7.03 -10.56
C ALA A 213 -4.21 -7.40 -11.64
N THR A 214 -4.20 -8.65 -12.12
CA THR A 214 -5.18 -9.15 -13.07
C THR A 214 -6.58 -9.22 -12.42
N GLU A 215 -6.65 -9.68 -11.16
CA GLU A 215 -7.89 -9.64 -10.37
C GLU A 215 -8.38 -8.22 -10.13
N ALA A 216 -7.48 -7.30 -9.73
CA ALA A 216 -7.81 -5.89 -9.55
C ALA A 216 -8.31 -5.22 -10.84
N LEU A 217 -7.76 -5.60 -11.99
CA LEU A 217 -8.20 -5.10 -13.29
C LEU A 217 -9.60 -5.63 -13.64
N LEU A 218 -9.91 -6.90 -13.32
CA LEU A 218 -11.27 -7.42 -13.47
C LEU A 218 -12.27 -6.67 -12.59
N GLU A 219 -11.93 -6.46 -11.31
CA GLU A 219 -12.75 -5.66 -10.39
C GLU A 219 -12.97 -4.24 -10.93
N LEU A 220 -11.92 -3.61 -11.48
CA LEU A 220 -12.00 -2.27 -12.09
C LEU A 220 -12.96 -2.23 -13.29
N VAL A 221 -12.88 -3.21 -14.19
CA VAL A 221 -13.77 -3.31 -15.36
C VAL A 221 -15.23 -3.54 -14.94
N GLU A 222 -15.45 -4.42 -13.95
CA GLU A 222 -16.79 -4.75 -13.47
C GLU A 222 -17.44 -3.58 -12.71
N GLN A 223 -16.67 -2.82 -11.93
CA GLN A 223 -17.18 -1.72 -11.10
C GLN A 223 -17.21 -0.38 -11.84
N PHE A 224 -16.27 -0.14 -12.76
CA PHE A 224 -16.08 1.17 -13.40
C PHE A 224 -15.81 1.03 -14.92
N PRO A 225 -16.78 0.54 -15.70
CA PRO A 225 -16.61 0.29 -17.13
C PRO A 225 -16.24 1.56 -17.91
N GLU A 226 -16.67 2.74 -17.44
CA GLU A 226 -16.35 4.06 -18.03
C GLU A 226 -14.83 4.34 -18.11
N THR A 227 -14.03 3.67 -17.27
CA THR A 227 -12.56 3.77 -17.31
C THR A 227 -11.96 3.27 -18.63
N PHE A 228 -12.75 2.50 -19.40
CA PHE A 228 -12.40 1.93 -20.70
C PHE A 228 -13.34 2.40 -21.82
N ALA A 229 -14.08 3.49 -21.62
CA ALA A 229 -14.95 4.06 -22.65
C ALA A 229 -14.17 4.47 -23.91
N GLU A 230 -12.93 4.93 -23.74
CA GLU A 230 -12.03 5.27 -24.83
C GLU A 230 -11.51 4.01 -25.54
N PRO A 231 -11.74 3.85 -26.86
CA PRO A 231 -11.35 2.63 -27.59
C PRO A 231 -9.85 2.31 -27.52
N ALA A 232 -9.01 3.35 -27.44
CA ALA A 232 -7.56 3.18 -27.33
C ALA A 232 -7.15 2.55 -25.98
N ASP A 233 -7.82 2.95 -24.89
CA ASP A 233 -7.55 2.42 -23.55
C ASP A 233 -8.04 0.97 -23.42
N ALA A 234 -9.23 0.67 -23.95
CA ALA A 234 -9.75 -0.69 -24.03
C ALA A 234 -8.82 -1.61 -24.85
N ALA A 235 -8.38 -1.15 -26.03
CA ALA A 235 -7.47 -1.92 -26.89
C ALA A 235 -6.11 -2.18 -26.21
N ALA A 236 -5.56 -1.18 -25.52
CA ALA A 236 -4.32 -1.32 -24.76
C ALA A 236 -4.46 -2.33 -23.60
N ALA A 237 -5.57 -2.26 -22.86
CA ALA A 237 -5.87 -3.20 -21.79
C ALA A 237 -5.99 -4.64 -22.33
N VAL A 238 -6.76 -4.85 -23.40
CA VAL A 238 -6.92 -6.17 -24.06
C VAL A 238 -5.58 -6.72 -24.55
N ALA A 239 -4.76 -5.90 -25.22
CA ALA A 239 -3.44 -6.32 -25.68
C ALA A 239 -2.55 -6.78 -24.52
N ARG A 240 -2.63 -6.09 -23.37
CA ARG A 240 -1.90 -6.43 -22.15
C ARG A 240 -2.41 -7.73 -21.53
N VAL A 241 -3.71 -7.88 -21.29
CA VAL A 241 -4.26 -9.09 -20.66
C VAL A 241 -4.13 -10.33 -21.54
N ARG A 242 -4.16 -10.19 -22.88
CA ARG A 242 -3.87 -11.30 -23.80
C ARG A 242 -2.49 -11.92 -23.58
N HIS A 243 -1.49 -11.10 -23.23
CA HIS A 243 -0.18 -11.63 -22.87
C HIS A 243 -0.26 -12.55 -21.64
N PHE A 244 -1.01 -12.14 -20.63
CA PHE A 244 -1.16 -12.88 -19.37
C PHE A 244 -2.19 -14.03 -19.44
N ALA A 245 -2.99 -14.13 -20.50
CA ALA A 245 -3.82 -15.31 -20.76
C ALA A 245 -2.97 -16.58 -21.01
N ALA A 246 -1.69 -16.43 -21.36
CA ALA A 246 -0.71 -17.51 -21.47
C ALA A 246 0.24 -17.61 -20.26
N HIS A 247 -0.05 -16.94 -19.15
CA HIS A 247 0.80 -16.94 -17.95
C HIS A 247 0.97 -18.33 -17.34
N VAL A 248 2.05 -18.60 -16.60
CA VAL A 248 2.31 -19.94 -16.03
C VAL A 248 1.34 -20.32 -14.90
N ASP A 249 0.85 -19.32 -14.17
CA ASP A 249 -0.13 -19.48 -13.09
C ASP A 249 -1.56 -19.65 -13.63
N ALA A 250 -2.24 -20.74 -13.25
CA ALA A 250 -3.55 -21.10 -13.79
C ALA A 250 -4.69 -20.15 -13.37
N PRO A 251 -4.82 -19.73 -12.09
CA PRO A 251 -5.74 -18.66 -11.69
C PRO A 251 -5.57 -17.40 -12.53
N THR A 252 -4.34 -16.90 -12.68
CA THR A 252 -4.03 -15.69 -13.47
C THR A 252 -4.50 -15.85 -14.92
N ARG A 253 -4.22 -16.99 -15.57
CA ARG A 253 -4.69 -17.25 -16.95
C ARG A 253 -6.21 -17.17 -17.07
N ARG A 254 -6.95 -17.74 -16.11
CA ARG A 254 -8.42 -17.77 -16.15
C ARG A 254 -9.02 -16.37 -16.07
N VAL A 255 -8.51 -15.55 -15.15
CA VAL A 255 -8.97 -14.16 -14.99
C VAL A 255 -8.60 -13.33 -16.22
N ALA A 256 -7.37 -13.48 -16.72
CA ALA A 256 -6.93 -12.81 -17.95
C ALA A 256 -7.74 -13.22 -19.18
N ALA A 257 -8.09 -14.50 -19.32
CA ALA A 257 -8.97 -14.98 -20.40
C ALA A 257 -10.39 -14.42 -20.26
N LYS A 258 -10.94 -14.33 -19.04
CA LYS A 258 -12.23 -13.67 -18.78
C LYS A 258 -12.20 -12.20 -19.18
N LEU A 259 -11.12 -11.48 -18.88
CA LEU A 259 -10.92 -10.09 -19.29
C LEU A 259 -10.78 -9.91 -20.82
N CYS A 260 -10.39 -10.95 -21.55
CA CYS A 260 -10.27 -10.90 -23.01
C CYS A 260 -11.59 -11.12 -23.75
N GLY A 261 -12.56 -11.79 -23.11
CA GLY A 261 -13.85 -12.16 -23.68
C GLY A 261 -14.92 -11.15 -23.30
#